data_AF-A0A350UIQ5-F1
#
_entry.id   AF-A0A350UIQ5-F1
#
_cell.length_a   1.000
_cell.length_b   1.000
_cell.length_c   1.000
_cell.angle_alpha   90.00
_cell.angle_beta   90.00
_cell.angle_gamma   90.00
#
_symmetry.space_group_name_H-M   'P 1'
#
loop_
_entity.id
_entity.type
_entity.pdbx_description
1 polymer ?
#
loop_
_entity_poly.entity_id
_entity_poly.type
_entity_poly.pdbx_seq_one_letter_code
_entity_poly.pdbx_strand_id
1 'polypeptide(L)'
;MSLNLGPSRQPLRPHRTHYYLGLDLGQRRDHSALVVLESKLELTGEFDHAHFIHLTETRLRVHHAERFPLGFKYISLISILRDLFDRLPPSEKVLLIDAAGPGAPLTELIVRSDLDAEFIPVTITPGSDAHGRNISRRALLSNLRILLEAGFLHLSPKHTDLLTELRTVQIDGHQSQHDDLVMALALAAWPARTLPDSESTGGKRNISRSIRNSPRGYP
;
A
#
# COMPACT_ATOMS: atom_id res chain seq x y z
N MET A 1 28.41 -25.91 -40.48
CA MET A 1 29.00 -24.81 -39.70
C MET A 1 27.86 -24.21 -38.89
N SER A 2 27.64 -24.74 -37.68
CA SER A 2 26.44 -24.45 -36.88
C SER A 2 26.70 -23.28 -35.94
N LEU A 3 25.93 -22.20 -36.10
CA LEU A 3 25.94 -21.06 -35.19
C LEU A 3 25.26 -21.46 -33.88
N ASN A 4 26.03 -21.48 -32.80
CA ASN A 4 25.56 -21.73 -31.45
C ASN A 4 24.87 -20.46 -30.93
N LEU A 5 23.55 -20.38 -31.09
CA LEU A 5 22.72 -19.34 -30.48
C LEU A 5 22.52 -19.74 -29.01
N GLY A 6 23.27 -19.09 -28.11
CA GLY A 6 23.06 -19.21 -26.66
C GLY A 6 21.63 -18.84 -26.25
N PRO A 7 21.22 -19.15 -25.01
CA PRO A 7 19.84 -18.94 -24.57
C PRO A 7 19.46 -17.47 -24.76
N SER A 8 18.39 -17.26 -25.54
CA SER A 8 17.84 -15.94 -25.84
C SER A 8 17.54 -15.22 -24.53
N ARG A 9 18.19 -14.06 -24.32
CA ARG A 9 17.80 -13.11 -23.27
C ARG A 9 16.40 -12.62 -23.59
N GLN A 10 15.39 -13.31 -23.06
CA GLN A 10 14.04 -12.79 -23.05
C GLN A 10 14.07 -11.48 -22.24
N PRO A 11 13.60 -10.35 -22.78
CA PRO A 11 13.52 -9.14 -21.98
C PRO A 11 12.62 -9.43 -20.78
N LEU A 12 13.12 -9.16 -19.58
CA LEU A 12 12.32 -9.12 -18.36
C LEU A 12 11.07 -8.30 -18.68
N ARG A 13 9.88 -8.88 -18.43
CA ARG A 13 8.61 -8.17 -18.59
C ARG A 13 8.73 -6.79 -17.92
N PRO A 14 8.17 -5.71 -18.49
CA PRO A 14 8.26 -4.38 -17.88
C PRO A 14 7.86 -4.51 -16.42
N HIS A 15 8.75 -4.05 -15.52
CA HIS A 15 8.55 -4.11 -14.08
C HIS A 15 7.15 -3.59 -13.76
N ARG A 16 6.22 -4.50 -13.42
CA ARG A 16 4.86 -4.12 -13.00
C ARG A 16 5.01 -3.24 -11.78
N THR A 17 4.85 -1.94 -11.97
CA THR A 17 4.79 -0.96 -10.89
C THR A 17 3.32 -0.79 -10.57
N HIS A 18 2.96 -0.92 -9.30
CA HIS A 18 1.61 -0.64 -8.81
C HIS A 18 1.70 0.46 -7.75
N TYR A 19 0.68 1.31 -7.66
CA TYR A 19 0.58 2.29 -6.59
C TYR A 19 -0.56 1.94 -5.63
N TYR A 20 -0.26 1.90 -4.34
CA TYR A 20 -1.26 1.75 -3.29
C TYR A 20 -1.35 3.05 -2.52
N LEU A 21 -2.56 3.56 -2.36
CA LEU A 21 -2.84 4.82 -1.70
C LEU A 21 -3.71 4.56 -0.48
N GLY A 22 -3.41 5.29 0.58
CA GLY A 22 -4.20 5.29 1.81
C GLY A 22 -4.55 6.71 2.18
N LEU A 23 -5.83 6.95 2.37
CA LEU A 23 -6.38 8.24 2.74
C LEU A 23 -7.11 8.10 4.08
N ASP A 24 -6.51 8.72 5.10
CA ASP A 24 -7.12 8.85 6.43
C ASP A 24 -7.79 10.22 6.55
N LEU A 25 -9.07 10.21 6.92
CA LEU A 25 -9.90 11.42 6.98
C LEU A 25 -10.06 11.85 8.43
N GLY A 26 -9.22 12.80 8.85
CA GLY A 26 -9.42 13.50 10.11
C GLY A 26 -10.75 14.26 10.19
N GLN A 27 -11.30 14.36 11.39
CA GLN A 27 -12.50 15.14 11.68
C GLN A 27 -12.17 16.61 12.00
N ARG A 28 -13.12 17.38 12.55
CA ARG A 28 -12.97 18.82 12.82
C ARG A 28 -11.72 19.22 13.63
N ARG A 29 -11.14 18.31 14.42
CA ARG A 29 -9.97 18.55 15.27
C ARG A 29 -8.74 17.73 14.89
N ASP A 30 -8.87 16.86 13.88
CA ASP A 30 -7.84 15.93 13.47
C ASP A 30 -7.42 16.24 12.03
N HIS A 31 -6.17 15.98 11.71
CA HIS A 31 -5.68 16.18 10.34
C HIS A 31 -6.13 15.04 9.42
N SER A 32 -6.34 15.35 8.14
CA SER A 32 -6.42 14.32 7.11
C SER A 32 -5.03 14.05 6.54
N ALA A 33 -4.76 12.82 6.12
CA ALA A 33 -3.47 12.40 5.61
C ALA A 33 -3.59 11.50 4.38
N LEU A 34 -2.68 11.66 3.43
CA LEU A 34 -2.56 10.84 2.23
C LEU A 34 -1.15 10.26 2.14
N VAL A 35 -1.07 8.95 1.96
CA VAL A 35 0.19 8.24 1.72
C VAL A 35 0.10 7.41 0.44
N VAL A 36 1.15 7.45 -0.37
CA VAL A 36 1.30 6.67 -1.60
C VAL A 36 2.48 5.72 -1.45
N LEU A 37 2.22 4.43 -1.63
CA LEU A 37 3.23 3.39 -1.76
C LEU A 37 3.43 3.03 -3.22
N GLU A 38 4.68 3.00 -3.64
CA GLU A 38 5.11 2.39 -4.89
C GLU A 38 5.50 0.94 -4.63
N SER A 39 4.88 0.01 -5.35
CA SER A 39 5.23 -1.41 -5.36
C SER A 39 6.03 -1.72 -6.61
N LYS A 40 7.26 -2.23 -6.42
CA LYS A 40 8.18 -2.58 -7.50
C LYS A 40 8.69 -4.00 -7.32
N LEU A 41 8.70 -4.75 -8.42
CA LEU A 41 9.39 -6.04 -8.50
C LEU A 41 10.87 -5.81 -8.75
N GLU A 42 11.71 -6.20 -7.78
CA GLU A 42 13.16 -6.05 -7.81
C GLU A 42 13.86 -7.38 -7.88
N LEU A 43 15.03 -7.43 -8.52
CA LEU A 43 15.89 -8.60 -8.47
C LEU A 43 16.50 -8.70 -7.06
N THR A 44 16.43 -9.89 -6.46
CA THR A 44 17.09 -10.14 -5.16
C THR A 44 18.62 -10.27 -5.32
N GLY A 45 19.08 -10.53 -6.55
CA GLY A 45 20.46 -10.90 -6.85
C GLY A 45 20.73 -12.40 -6.72
N GLU A 46 19.79 -13.17 -6.17
CA GLU A 46 19.86 -14.62 -6.09
C GLU A 46 19.46 -15.27 -7.42
N PHE A 47 20.04 -16.43 -7.70
CA PHE A 47 19.76 -17.22 -8.90
C PHE A 47 19.32 -18.62 -8.49
N ASP A 48 18.13 -19.02 -8.95
CA ASP A 48 17.66 -20.39 -8.81
C ASP A 48 18.28 -21.24 -9.91
N HIS A 49 19.30 -22.02 -9.54
CA HIS A 49 20.01 -22.92 -10.45
C HIS A 49 19.17 -24.11 -10.94
N ALA A 50 18.11 -24.50 -10.22
CA ALA A 50 17.25 -25.60 -10.62
C ALA A 50 16.30 -25.18 -11.75
N HIS A 51 15.80 -23.95 -11.68
CA HIS A 51 14.87 -23.39 -12.67
C HIS A 51 15.53 -22.42 -13.66
N PHE A 52 16.82 -22.12 -13.48
CA PHE A 52 17.61 -21.18 -14.28
C PHE A 52 16.98 -19.77 -14.37
N ILE A 53 16.47 -19.26 -13.24
CA ILE A 53 15.83 -17.94 -13.15
C ILE A 53 16.47 -17.08 -12.07
N HIS A 54 16.51 -15.76 -12.29
CA HIS A 54 16.82 -14.83 -11.22
C HIS A 54 15.60 -14.67 -10.31
N LEU A 55 15.84 -14.73 -9.00
CA LEU A 55 14.80 -14.49 -8.02
C LEU A 55 14.49 -12.99 -7.94
N THR A 56 13.21 -12.71 -7.77
CA THR A 56 12.69 -11.35 -7.62
C THR A 56 11.84 -11.26 -6.37
N GLU A 57 11.85 -10.09 -5.73
CA GLU A 57 10.99 -9.78 -4.61
C GLU A 57 10.25 -8.47 -4.83
N THR A 58 9.03 -8.39 -4.33
CA THR A 58 8.26 -7.15 -4.37
C THR A 58 8.66 -6.27 -3.19
N ARG A 59 9.06 -5.02 -3.47
CA ARG A 59 9.35 -4.01 -2.45
C ARG A 59 8.35 -2.87 -2.52
N LEU A 60 7.95 -2.39 -1.35
CA LEU A 60 7.12 -1.22 -1.15
C LEU A 60 8.00 -0.04 -0.76
N ARG A 61 7.77 1.12 -1.36
CA ARG A 61 8.44 2.38 -1.01
C ARG A 61 7.41 3.48 -0.79
N VAL A 62 7.59 4.26 0.27
CA VAL A 62 6.83 5.51 0.42
C VAL A 62 7.26 6.46 -0.70
N HIS A 63 6.34 6.69 -1.63
CA HIS A 63 6.52 7.58 -2.77
C HIS A 63 6.14 9.02 -2.39
N HIS A 64 5.00 9.17 -1.72
CA HIS A 64 4.42 10.43 -1.27
C HIS A 64 3.80 10.27 0.12
N ALA A 65 3.89 11.29 0.96
CA ALA A 65 3.21 11.36 2.25
C ALA A 65 2.91 12.83 2.54
N GLU A 66 1.64 13.15 2.78
CA GLU A 66 1.17 14.51 2.94
C GLU A 66 0.08 14.59 4.01
N ARG A 67 0.22 15.56 4.91
CA ARG A 67 -0.79 15.93 5.88
C ARG A 67 -1.49 17.20 5.41
N PHE A 68 -2.82 17.17 5.37
CA PHE A 68 -3.62 18.33 5.00
C PHE A 68 -3.85 19.25 6.22
N PRO A 69 -3.97 20.58 6.01
CA PRO A 69 -4.23 21.52 7.10
C PRO A 69 -5.60 21.29 7.75
N LEU A 70 -5.77 21.68 9.02
CA LEU A 70 -7.06 21.63 9.68
C LEU A 70 -8.10 22.48 8.93
N GLY A 71 -9.34 21.99 8.86
CA GLY A 71 -10.42 22.64 8.12
C GLY A 71 -10.25 22.56 6.60
N PHE A 72 -9.37 21.67 6.11
CA PHE A 72 -9.26 21.37 4.69
C PHE A 72 -10.61 20.98 4.10
N LYS A 73 -10.96 21.60 2.96
CA LYS A 73 -12.26 21.36 2.32
C LYS A 73 -12.18 20.03 1.57
N TYR A 74 -12.94 19.03 2.01
CA TYR A 74 -12.94 17.70 1.38
C TYR A 74 -13.23 17.71 -0.13
N ILE A 75 -13.97 18.69 -0.65
CA ILE A 75 -14.19 18.85 -2.10
C ILE A 75 -12.89 19.09 -2.87
N SER A 76 -11.92 19.79 -2.26
CA SER A 76 -10.60 20.03 -2.84
C SER A 76 -9.75 18.77 -2.93
N LEU A 77 -10.12 17.70 -2.22
CA LEU A 77 -9.39 16.44 -2.25
C LEU A 77 -9.53 15.74 -3.60
N ILE A 78 -10.68 15.87 -4.27
CA ILE A 78 -10.91 15.25 -5.58
C ILE A 78 -9.93 15.81 -6.62
N SER A 79 -9.73 17.13 -6.66
CA SER A 79 -8.76 17.74 -7.56
C SER A 79 -7.33 17.31 -7.22
N ILE A 80 -6.98 17.24 -5.93
CA ILE A 80 -5.65 16.79 -5.51
C ILE A 80 -5.39 15.34 -5.92
N LEU A 81 -6.36 14.45 -5.73
CA LEU A 81 -6.25 13.05 -6.14
C LEU A 81 -6.13 12.92 -7.65
N ARG A 82 -6.92 13.68 -8.43
CA ARG A 82 -6.81 13.71 -9.89
C ARG A 82 -5.41 14.14 -10.33
N ASP A 83 -4.95 15.29 -9.84
CA ASP A 83 -3.62 15.80 -10.19
C ASP A 83 -2.50 14.84 -9.76
N LEU A 84 -2.66 14.14 -8.63
CA LEU A 84 -1.73 13.11 -8.19
C LEU A 84 -1.73 11.92 -9.15
N PHE A 85 -2.89 11.42 -9.54
CA PHE A 85 -2.99 10.24 -10.40
C PHE A 85 -2.44 10.52 -11.80
N ASP A 86 -2.65 11.73 -12.31
CA ASP A 86 -2.10 12.20 -13.58
C ASP A 86 -0.56 12.33 -13.57
N ARG A 87 0.03 12.61 -12.40
CA ARG A 87 1.50 12.68 -12.23
C ARG A 87 2.15 11.32 -12.03
N LEU A 88 1.40 10.31 -11.58
CA LEU A 88 1.92 8.96 -11.41
C LEU A 88 2.07 8.28 -12.78
N PRO A 89 3.12 7.48 -13.00
CA PRO A 89 3.26 6.69 -14.22
C PRO A 89 2.01 5.81 -14.49
N PRO A 90 1.65 5.57 -15.76
CA PRO A 90 0.55 4.66 -16.11
C PRO A 90 0.76 3.28 -15.47
N SER A 91 -0.16 2.91 -14.58
CA SER A 91 -0.06 1.73 -13.72
C SER A 91 -1.40 1.45 -13.03
N GLU A 92 -1.56 0.23 -12.52
CA GLU A 92 -2.66 -0.10 -11.62
C GLU A 92 -2.50 0.70 -10.31
N LYS A 93 -3.58 1.37 -9.90
CA LYS A 93 -3.63 2.19 -8.68
C LYS A 93 -4.79 1.70 -7.83
N VAL A 94 -4.58 1.59 -6.52
CA VAL A 94 -5.63 1.21 -5.56
C VAL A 94 -5.65 2.24 -4.44
N LEU A 95 -6.81 2.87 -4.21
CA LEU A 95 -7.03 3.83 -3.13
C LEU A 95 -7.92 3.20 -2.06
N LEU A 96 -7.38 3.03 -0.86
CA LEU A 96 -8.17 2.76 0.35
C LEU A 96 -8.47 4.05 1.10
N ILE A 97 -9.71 4.20 1.53
CA ILE A 97 -10.17 5.34 2.31
C ILE A 97 -10.94 4.86 3.54
N ASP A 98 -10.70 5.48 4.70
CA ASP A 98 -11.61 5.31 5.83
C ASP A 98 -12.90 6.09 5.55
N ALA A 99 -13.99 5.36 5.30
CA ALA A 99 -15.31 5.89 5.04
C ALA A 99 -16.10 6.19 6.32
N ALA A 100 -15.51 5.96 7.51
CA ALA A 100 -16.17 6.31 8.77
C ALA A 100 -16.41 7.85 8.90
N GLY A 101 -17.43 8.23 9.66
CA GLY A 101 -17.74 9.63 9.95
C GLY A 101 -17.92 10.51 8.70
N PRO A 102 -17.12 11.58 8.49
CA PRO A 102 -17.24 12.47 7.34
C PRO A 102 -16.88 11.81 5.99
N GLY A 103 -16.41 10.56 6.00
CA GLY A 103 -15.97 9.85 4.79
C GLY A 103 -17.09 9.44 3.84
N ALA A 104 -18.33 9.24 4.30
CA ALA A 104 -19.40 8.74 3.43
C ALA A 104 -19.76 9.69 2.25
N PRO A 105 -19.97 11.01 2.46
CA PRO A 105 -20.19 11.94 1.34
C PRO A 105 -19.00 12.03 0.38
N LEU A 106 -17.77 11.99 0.90
CA LEU A 106 -16.57 12.05 0.07
C LEU A 106 -16.37 10.76 -0.74
N THR A 107 -16.68 9.61 -0.15
CA THR A 107 -16.69 8.31 -0.82
C THR A 107 -17.62 8.33 -2.03
N GLU A 108 -18.83 8.87 -1.87
CA GLU A 108 -19.80 9.01 -2.96
C GLU A 108 -19.30 9.95 -4.07
N LEU A 109 -18.63 11.05 -3.70
CA LEU A 109 -18.01 11.96 -4.65
C LEU A 109 -16.85 11.31 -5.42
N ILE A 110 -15.99 10.55 -4.76
CA ILE A 110 -14.87 9.85 -5.40
C ILE A 110 -15.39 8.84 -6.43
N VAL A 111 -16.38 8.04 -6.06
CA VAL A 111 -17.02 7.06 -6.96
C VAL A 111 -17.59 7.74 -8.21
N ARG A 112 -18.15 8.96 -8.07
CA ARG A 112 -18.67 9.73 -9.20
C ARG A 112 -17.61 10.45 -10.03
N SER A 113 -16.37 10.56 -9.54
CA SER A 113 -15.33 11.40 -10.13
C SER A 113 -14.49 10.71 -11.21
N ASP A 114 -14.74 9.42 -11.49
CA ASP A 114 -14.05 8.64 -12.52
C ASP A 114 -12.52 8.81 -12.45
N LEU A 115 -11.96 8.57 -11.26
CA LEU A 115 -10.52 8.60 -11.05
C LEU A 115 -9.90 7.29 -11.56
N ASP A 116 -8.72 7.37 -12.19
CA ASP A 116 -7.96 6.20 -12.70
C ASP A 116 -7.31 5.38 -11.57
N ALA A 117 -8.14 4.81 -10.70
CA ALA A 117 -7.77 3.92 -9.61
C ALA A 117 -8.94 3.01 -9.20
N GLU A 118 -8.63 1.79 -8.75
CA GLU A 118 -9.57 1.00 -7.97
C GLU A 118 -9.80 1.69 -6.62
N PHE A 119 -11.05 1.89 -6.26
CA PHE A 119 -11.43 2.59 -5.04
C PHE A 119 -12.10 1.65 -4.05
N ILE A 120 -11.52 1.53 -2.84
CA ILE A 120 -11.95 0.59 -1.81
C ILE A 120 -12.28 1.35 -0.52
N PRO A 121 -13.56 1.68 -0.26
CA PRO A 121 -13.95 2.23 1.02
C PRO A 121 -13.89 1.15 2.12
N VAL A 122 -13.31 1.52 3.25
CA VAL A 122 -13.24 0.68 4.46
C VAL A 122 -13.80 1.42 5.65
N THR A 123 -14.07 0.71 6.75
CA THR A 123 -14.47 1.32 8.02
C THR A 123 -13.49 0.88 9.09
N ILE A 124 -12.78 1.83 9.69
CA ILE A 124 -11.87 1.53 10.78
C ILE A 124 -12.67 1.27 12.06
N THR A 125 -12.43 0.12 12.69
CA THR A 125 -13.16 -0.32 13.89
C THR A 125 -12.25 -0.42 15.12
N PRO A 126 -12.79 -0.29 16.35
CA PRO A 126 -12.01 -0.43 17.59
C PRO A 126 -11.59 -1.88 17.93
N GLY A 127 -12.06 -2.89 17.17
CA GLY A 127 -11.87 -4.31 17.48
C GLY A 127 -10.46 -4.84 17.23
N SER A 128 -10.30 -6.16 17.20
CA SER A 128 -9.02 -6.83 16.93
C SER A 128 -8.88 -7.29 15.48
N ASP A 129 -9.97 -7.57 14.78
CA ASP A 129 -9.96 -8.33 13.54
C ASP A 129 -10.50 -7.53 12.35
N ALA A 130 -10.24 -8.04 11.14
CA ALA A 130 -10.82 -7.51 9.91
C ALA A 130 -11.92 -8.45 9.39
N HIS A 131 -13.05 -7.88 9.00
CA HIS A 131 -14.18 -8.60 8.42
C HIS A 131 -14.81 -7.81 7.27
N GLY A 132 -14.61 -8.29 6.04
CA GLY A 132 -15.02 -7.58 4.83
C GLY A 132 -14.35 -6.20 4.73
N ARG A 133 -15.18 -5.14 4.66
CA ARG A 133 -14.72 -3.74 4.63
C ARG A 133 -14.46 -3.14 6.02
N ASN A 134 -14.74 -3.87 7.10
CA ASN A 134 -14.43 -3.42 8.45
C ASN A 134 -13.03 -3.90 8.83
N ILE A 135 -12.13 -2.98 9.18
CA ILE A 135 -10.75 -3.31 9.51
C ILE A 135 -10.42 -2.66 10.85
N SER A 136 -9.85 -3.39 11.79
CA SER A 136 -9.44 -2.78 13.04
C SER A 136 -8.17 -1.93 12.89
N ARG A 137 -8.05 -0.87 13.71
CA ARG A 137 -6.78 -0.12 13.85
C ARG A 137 -5.62 -1.06 14.20
N ARG A 138 -5.85 -2.01 15.11
CA ARG A 138 -4.88 -3.04 15.49
C ARG A 138 -4.43 -3.87 14.29
N ALA A 139 -5.34 -4.32 13.43
CA ALA A 139 -5.01 -5.12 12.25
C ALA A 139 -4.20 -4.31 11.23
N LEU A 140 -4.58 -3.05 10.97
CA LEU A 140 -3.83 -2.14 10.11
C LEU A 140 -2.39 -1.95 10.59
N LEU A 141 -2.21 -1.60 11.87
CA LEU A 141 -0.89 -1.39 12.45
C LEU A 141 -0.08 -2.69 12.55
N SER A 142 -0.73 -3.83 12.81
CA SER A 142 -0.07 -5.13 12.82
C SER A 142 0.47 -5.52 11.43
N ASN A 143 -0.32 -5.30 10.38
CA ASN A 143 0.11 -5.52 9.00
C ASN A 143 1.31 -4.63 8.65
N LEU A 144 1.24 -3.35 9.01
CA LEU A 144 2.32 -2.40 8.78
C LEU A 144 3.61 -2.83 9.49
N ARG A 145 3.51 -3.27 10.76
CA ARG A 145 4.65 -3.79 11.54
C ARG A 145 5.30 -4.99 10.85
N ILE A 146 4.51 -5.95 10.38
CA ILE A 146 5.02 -7.14 9.67
C ILE A 146 5.81 -6.73 8.42
N LEU A 147 5.29 -5.79 7.63
CA LEU A 147 5.97 -5.33 6.40
C LEU A 147 7.29 -4.61 6.69
N LEU A 148 7.37 -3.86 7.80
CA LEU A 148 8.60 -3.19 8.24
C LEU A 148 9.63 -4.19 8.78
N GLU A 149 9.22 -5.10 9.68
CA GLU A 149 10.11 -6.11 10.27
C GLU A 149 10.64 -7.10 9.23
N ALA A 150 9.84 -7.43 8.23
CA ALA A 150 10.25 -8.29 7.11
C ALA A 150 11.12 -7.56 6.07
N GLY A 151 11.29 -6.24 6.17
CA GLY A 151 12.06 -5.44 5.23
C GLY A 151 11.39 -5.22 3.87
N PHE A 152 10.08 -5.44 3.74
CA PHE A 152 9.36 -5.20 2.49
C PHE A 152 9.00 -3.73 2.28
N LEU A 153 8.75 -2.98 3.36
CA LEU A 153 8.41 -1.56 3.30
C LEU A 153 9.61 -0.68 3.63
N HIS A 154 9.95 0.21 2.71
CA HIS A 154 11.05 1.16 2.83
C HIS A 154 10.53 2.60 2.88
N LEU A 155 11.10 3.38 3.80
CA LEU A 155 10.81 4.80 3.97
C LEU A 155 12.07 5.62 3.72
N SER A 156 11.92 6.71 2.97
CA SER A 156 12.99 7.69 2.80
C SER A 156 13.08 8.63 4.02
N PRO A 157 14.28 9.05 4.46
CA PRO A 157 14.46 10.02 5.55
C PRO A 157 13.75 11.37 5.35
N LYS A 158 13.36 11.70 4.11
CA LYS A 158 12.65 12.96 3.78
C LYS A 158 11.25 13.06 4.40
N HIS A 159 10.63 11.94 4.77
CA HIS A 159 9.29 11.91 5.36
C HIS A 159 9.36 12.05 6.88
N THR A 160 9.88 13.17 7.37
CA THR A 160 10.21 13.40 8.79
C THR A 160 9.01 13.24 9.72
N ASP A 161 7.85 13.74 9.33
CA ASP A 161 6.65 13.74 10.17
C ASP A 161 6.10 12.32 10.31
N LEU A 162 6.01 11.58 9.19
CA LEU A 162 5.64 10.17 9.17
C LEU A 162 6.61 9.32 10.00
N LEU A 163 7.92 9.56 9.89
CA LEU A 163 8.93 8.86 10.70
C LEU A 163 8.80 9.19 12.19
N THR A 164 8.37 10.40 12.53
CA THR A 164 8.14 10.82 13.91
C THR A 164 6.92 10.12 14.50
N GLU A 165 5.81 10.08 13.77
CA GLU A 165 4.63 9.35 14.20
C GLU A 165 4.88 7.84 14.29
N LEU A 166 5.58 7.23 13.31
CA LEU A 166 5.90 5.80 13.34
C LEU A 166 6.69 5.38 14.58
N ARG A 167 7.50 6.29 15.15
CA ARG A 167 8.29 6.02 16.37
C ARG A 167 7.44 6.07 17.64
N THR A 168 6.31 6.75 17.62
CA THR A 168 5.50 7.03 18.81
C THR A 168 4.16 6.30 18.80
N VAL A 169 3.69 5.86 17.63
CA VAL A 169 2.44 5.12 17.47
C VAL A 169 2.45 3.82 18.29
N GLN A 170 1.34 3.55 18.96
CA GLN A 170 1.16 2.33 19.75
C GLN A 170 -0.02 1.54 19.19
N ILE A 171 0.16 0.23 19.07
CA ILE A 171 -0.88 -0.69 18.56
C ILE A 171 -2.05 -0.78 19.57
N ASP A 172 -1.74 -0.92 20.86
CA ASP A 172 -2.71 -1.11 21.95
C ASP A 172 -2.77 0.10 22.91
N GLY A 173 -2.14 1.21 22.52
CA GLY A 173 -2.02 2.42 23.35
C GLY A 173 -3.06 3.49 23.04
N HIS A 174 -3.14 4.47 23.94
CA HIS A 174 -3.88 5.71 23.69
C HIS A 174 -3.35 6.36 22.40
N GLN A 175 -4.24 6.93 21.59
CA GLN A 175 -3.86 7.67 20.38
C GLN A 175 -2.78 8.70 20.75
N SER A 176 -1.65 8.65 20.05
CA SER A 176 -0.67 9.74 20.07
C SER A 176 -1.35 11.03 19.62
N GLN A 177 -0.77 12.17 19.97
CA GLN A 177 -1.36 13.48 19.62
C GLN A 177 -1.59 13.63 18.10
N HIS A 178 -0.80 12.91 17.29
CA HIS A 178 -1.00 12.70 15.87
C HIS A 178 -0.63 11.26 15.48
N ASP A 179 -1.49 10.56 14.74
CA ASP A 179 -1.24 9.26 14.11
C ASP A 179 -1.79 9.15 12.67
N ASP A 180 -2.24 10.27 12.10
CA ASP A 180 -2.91 10.35 10.80
C ASP A 180 -2.03 9.87 9.64
N LEU A 181 -0.75 10.24 9.60
CA LEU A 181 0.16 9.77 8.53
C LEU A 181 0.42 8.27 8.67
N VAL A 182 0.54 7.75 9.90
CA VAL A 182 0.70 6.31 10.13
C VAL A 182 -0.55 5.54 9.72
N MET A 183 -1.74 6.04 10.05
CA MET A 183 -3.00 5.42 9.68
C MET A 183 -3.19 5.44 8.15
N ALA A 184 -2.89 6.55 7.49
CA ALA A 184 -2.86 6.63 6.02
C ALA A 184 -1.85 5.64 5.40
N LEU A 185 -0.65 5.51 5.97
CA LEU A 185 0.33 4.51 5.53
C LEU A 185 -0.19 3.08 5.72
N ALA A 186 -0.85 2.80 6.84
CA ALA A 186 -1.38 1.47 7.13
C ALA A 186 -2.53 1.09 6.18
N LEU A 187 -3.39 2.06 5.83
CA LEU A 187 -4.41 1.90 4.78
C LEU A 187 -3.77 1.60 3.43
N ALA A 188 -2.74 2.35 3.02
CA ALA A 188 -2.01 2.11 1.77
C ALA A 188 -1.38 0.72 1.73
N ALA A 189 -0.84 0.26 2.86
CA ALA A 189 -0.16 -1.04 2.97
C ALA A 189 -1.13 -2.24 3.04
N TRP A 190 -2.41 -2.03 3.34
CA TRP A 190 -3.38 -3.10 3.51
C TRP A 190 -3.63 -3.94 2.24
N PRO A 191 -3.94 -3.37 1.05
CA PRO A 191 -4.11 -4.17 -0.17
C PRO A 191 -2.81 -4.85 -0.60
N ALA A 192 -1.65 -4.29 -0.23
CA ALA A 192 -0.33 -4.83 -0.54
C ALA A 192 0.00 -6.11 0.26
N ARG A 193 -0.76 -6.45 1.31
CA ARG A 193 -0.58 -7.72 2.05
C ARG A 193 -0.77 -8.97 1.20
N THR A 194 -1.55 -8.82 0.12
CA THR A 194 -1.95 -9.89 -0.79
C THR A 194 -1.08 -9.98 -2.04
N LEU A 195 0.02 -9.23 -2.10
CA LEU A 195 0.93 -9.22 -3.24
C LEU A 195 1.30 -10.67 -3.62
N PRO A 196 1.18 -11.03 -4.91
CA PRO A 196 1.58 -12.35 -5.38
C PRO A 196 3.07 -12.54 -5.06
N ASP A 197 3.38 -13.69 -4.47
CA ASP A 197 4.77 -14.11 -4.31
C ASP A 197 5.45 -14.13 -5.69
N SER A 198 6.74 -13.79 -5.67
CA SER A 198 7.73 -14.04 -6.72
C SER A 198 7.25 -14.97 -7.83
N GLU A 199 7.22 -14.48 -9.08
CA GLU A 199 6.98 -15.35 -10.24
C GLU A 199 8.18 -16.30 -10.42
N SER A 200 8.17 -17.41 -9.68
CA SER A 200 8.87 -18.63 -10.08
C SER A 200 8.05 -19.26 -11.18
N THR A 201 8.41 -18.97 -12.44
CA THR A 201 7.80 -19.64 -13.58
C THR A 201 8.35 -21.07 -13.66
N GLY A 202 7.88 -21.96 -12.77
CA GLY A 202 8.28 -23.36 -12.74
C GLY A 202 8.06 -24.04 -11.39
N GLY A 203 7.06 -24.91 -11.32
CA GLY A 203 7.10 -26.15 -10.53
C GLY A 203 7.45 -26.12 -9.03
N LYS A 204 6.51 -25.70 -8.18
CA LYS A 204 6.31 -26.13 -6.77
C LYS A 204 7.49 -26.08 -5.77
N ARG A 205 7.32 -25.08 -4.87
CA ARG A 205 7.46 -25.06 -3.39
C ARG A 205 8.83 -24.75 -2.75
N ASN A 206 8.72 -23.80 -1.79
CA ASN A 206 9.58 -23.40 -0.65
C ASN A 206 10.42 -22.15 -0.97
N ILE A 207 10.10 -20.96 -0.47
CA ILE A 207 10.05 -20.58 0.95
C ILE A 207 8.77 -19.77 1.25
N SER A 208 7.90 -20.34 2.09
CA SER A 208 6.80 -19.61 2.70
C SER A 208 7.34 -18.62 3.75
N ARG A 209 7.49 -17.35 3.41
CA ARG A 209 7.37 -16.25 4.39
C ARG A 209 5.96 -15.71 4.28
N SER A 210 5.07 -16.37 5.02
CA SER A 210 3.63 -16.14 5.01
C SER A 210 3.28 -14.73 5.51
N ILE A 211 2.83 -13.87 4.60
CA ILE A 211 1.79 -12.86 4.87
C ILE A 211 0.45 -13.36 4.30
N ARG A 212 0.23 -14.68 4.35
CA ARG A 212 -1.04 -15.29 3.94
C ARG A 212 -1.69 -15.92 5.14
N ASN A 213 -2.48 -15.13 5.85
CA ASN A 213 -3.64 -15.58 6.61
C ASN A 213 -4.63 -14.41 6.79
N SER A 214 -5.39 -14.12 5.74
CA SER A 214 -6.74 -13.55 5.84
C SER A 214 -7.52 -13.88 4.57
N PRO A 215 -8.83 -14.13 4.65
CA PRO A 215 -9.59 -14.76 3.58
C PRO A 215 -9.64 -13.83 2.36
N ARG A 216 -9.29 -14.37 1.19
CA ARG A 216 -9.78 -13.83 -0.08
C ARG A 216 -11.30 -13.92 -0.03
N GLY A 217 -11.95 -12.77 0.04
CA GLY A 217 -13.40 -12.67 0.08
C GLY A 217 -13.81 -11.20 0.07
N TYR A 218 -13.66 -10.56 -1.09
CA TYR A 218 -14.46 -9.38 -1.41
C TYR A 218 -15.70 -9.86 -2.18
N PRO A 219 -16.90 -9.87 -1.57
CA PRO A 219 -18.11 -9.48 -2.27
C PRO A 219 -18.16 -7.97 -2.49
#